data_AF-A0A0V1K821-F1
#
_entry.id   AF-A0A0V1K821-F1
#
_cell.length_a   1.000
_cell.length_b   1.000
_cell.length_c   1.000
_cell.angle_alpha   90.00
_cell.angle_beta   90.00
_cell.angle_gamma   90.00
#
_symmetry.space_group_name_H-M   'P 1'
#
loop_
_entity.id
_entity.type
_entity.pdbx_description
1 polymer ?
#
loop_
_entity_poly.entity_id
_entity_poly.type
_entity_poly.pdbx_seq_one_letter_code
_entity_poly.pdbx_strand_id
1 'polypeptide(L)'
;MRVVLHLTVELKGNNVICDNFFTSHELAMQLLKKKLTILSTIKNKPELSQELLKLRRIKPFLSTMHKDAPLSTSEGFKPEMIFNYNLSKGGVNNIPYTYTCQRMLLDVSANNGYLLWTDCNPKWNAGKMYRRRLHLEELEKGQLTPQILWRKLLSQALMSVHFVQKVQSKKQGTSESTVQAASNKNVPGANYAMLQTITRQPAV
;
A
#
# COMPACT_ATOMS: atom_id res chain seq x y z
N MET A 1 6.03 22.79 14.05
CA MET A 1 5.16 22.25 12.97
C MET A 1 3.89 21.64 13.54
N ARG A 2 2.70 22.16 13.22
CA ARG A 2 1.42 21.63 13.75
C ARG A 2 0.96 20.33 13.08
N VAL A 3 1.29 20.13 11.79
CA VAL A 3 0.83 18.96 11.01
C VAL A 3 1.29 17.64 11.64
N VAL A 4 2.58 17.51 11.97
CA VAL A 4 3.12 16.27 12.57
C VAL A 4 2.47 15.98 13.92
N LEU A 5 2.24 17.01 14.74
CA LEU A 5 1.59 16.85 16.05
C LEU A 5 0.14 16.39 15.91
N HIS A 6 -0.55 16.82 14.86
CA HIS A 6 -1.92 16.43 14.56
C HIS A 6 -1.99 15.00 14.04
N LEU A 7 -1.08 14.61 13.14
CA LEU A 7 -0.99 13.23 12.62
C LEU A 7 -0.58 12.20 13.68
N THR A 8 -0.02 12.65 14.80
CA THR A 8 0.51 11.79 15.87
C THR A 8 -0.32 11.84 17.15
N VAL A 9 -1.52 12.43 17.11
CA VAL A 9 -2.37 12.65 18.30
C VAL A 9 -2.66 11.35 19.06
N GLU A 10 -2.96 10.27 18.32
CA GLU A 10 -3.39 9.00 18.91
C GLU A 10 -2.25 7.99 19.08
N LEU A 11 -1.02 8.35 18.70
CA LEU A 11 0.15 7.47 18.79
C LEU A 11 0.79 7.55 20.19
N LYS A 12 1.30 6.42 20.69
CA LYS A 12 2.00 6.33 21.98
C LYS A 12 3.12 5.30 21.91
N GLY A 13 4.35 5.71 22.24
CA GLY A 13 5.51 4.82 22.20
C GLY A 13 6.07 4.57 20.79
N ASN A 14 5.56 5.26 19.78
CA ASN A 14 6.02 5.12 18.39
C ASN A 14 7.20 6.05 18.09
N ASN A 15 8.05 5.63 17.16
CA ASN A 15 9.02 6.49 16.51
C ASN A 15 8.41 7.14 15.27
N VAL A 16 8.57 8.44 15.16
CA VAL A 16 8.06 9.26 14.06
C VAL A 16 9.23 9.59 13.13
N ILE A 17 9.04 9.33 11.83
CA ILE A 17 10.08 9.60 10.82
C ILE A 17 9.53 10.59 9.83
N CYS A 18 10.31 11.65 9.63
CA CYS A 18 9.89 12.78 8.82
C CYS A 18 11.03 13.22 7.91
N ASP A 19 10.63 13.85 6.81
CA ASP A 19 11.57 14.58 5.96
C ASP A 19 12.04 15.87 6.65
N ASN A 20 13.16 16.42 6.19
CA ASN A 20 13.76 17.65 6.69
C ASN A 20 12.76 18.82 6.73
N PHE A 21 11.81 18.87 5.78
CA PHE A 21 10.80 19.91 5.75
C PHE A 21 10.01 20.00 7.04
N PHE A 22 9.72 18.88 7.71
CA PHE A 22 8.90 18.84 8.93
C PHE A 22 9.73 18.84 10.23
N THR A 23 11.05 18.83 10.13
CA THR A 23 11.94 18.70 11.29
C THR A 23 12.20 20.05 11.97
N SER A 24 12.08 20.08 13.30
CA SER A 24 12.62 21.15 14.16
C SER A 24 12.93 20.62 15.55
N HIS A 25 13.81 21.32 16.29
CA HIS A 25 14.10 20.97 17.68
C HIS A 25 12.83 21.10 18.56
N GLU A 26 12.04 22.16 18.36
CA GLU A 26 10.79 22.36 19.09
C GLU A 26 9.81 21.19 18.92
N LEU A 27 9.66 20.69 17.68
CA LEU A 27 8.80 19.53 17.40
C LEU A 27 9.30 18.29 18.13
N ALA A 28 10.61 18.04 18.11
CA ALA A 28 11.20 16.89 18.79
C ALA A 28 10.90 16.90 20.29
N MET A 29 11.01 18.06 20.94
CA MET A 29 10.68 18.24 22.36
C MET A 29 9.18 18.05 22.63
N GLN A 30 8.30 18.54 21.74
CA GLN A 30 6.86 18.33 21.88
C GLN A 30 6.45 16.86 21.73
N LEU A 31 7.09 16.12 20.82
CA LEU A 31 6.88 14.69 20.67
C LEU A 31 7.38 13.90 21.90
N LEU A 32 8.53 14.26 22.45
CA LEU A 32 9.05 13.66 23.68
C LEU A 32 8.09 13.83 24.86
N LYS A 33 7.47 15.00 25.04
CA LYS A 33 6.43 15.22 26.06
C LYS A 33 5.24 14.29 25.90
N LYS A 34 4.95 13.84 24.68
CA LYS A 34 3.90 12.86 24.35
C LYS A 34 4.36 11.40 24.38
N LYS A 35 5.59 11.11 24.87
CA LYS A 35 6.20 9.77 24.85
C LYS A 35 6.35 9.20 23.43
N LEU A 36 6.65 10.07 22.46
CA LEU A 36 7.00 9.72 21.09
C LEU A 36 8.46 10.09 20.84
N THR A 37 9.11 9.35 19.95
CA THR A 37 10.47 9.68 19.49
C THR A 37 10.42 10.17 18.05
N ILE A 38 11.45 10.89 17.62
CA ILE A 38 11.62 11.32 16.23
C ILE A 38 12.99 10.89 15.73
N LEU A 39 13.03 10.51 14.46
CA LEU A 39 14.26 10.32 13.70
C LEU A 39 14.09 10.94 12.31
N SER A 40 14.90 11.94 12.01
CA SER A 40 14.79 12.64 10.74
C SER A 40 16.11 13.24 10.30
N THR A 41 16.15 13.68 9.05
CA THR A 41 17.24 14.51 8.55
C THR A 41 16.98 15.96 8.94
N ILE A 42 18.05 16.70 9.21
CA ILE A 42 17.98 18.11 9.58
C ILE A 42 19.02 18.89 8.77
N LYS A 43 18.59 19.96 8.10
CA LYS A 43 19.44 20.78 7.23
C LYS A 43 18.98 22.24 7.27
N ASN A 44 19.94 23.16 7.27
CA ASN A 44 19.70 24.62 7.23
C ASN A 44 18.81 25.11 8.38
N LYS A 45 19.13 24.69 9.61
CA LYS A 45 18.37 25.02 10.82
C LYS A 45 19.26 25.80 11.79
N PRO A 46 18.74 26.84 12.46
CA PRO A 46 19.54 27.67 13.38
C PRO A 46 20.10 26.86 14.56
N GLU A 47 19.49 25.73 14.90
CA GLU A 47 19.93 24.83 15.98
C GLU A 47 21.19 24.02 15.61
N LEU A 48 21.64 24.06 14.35
CA LEU A 48 22.85 23.36 13.91
C LEU A 48 24.08 24.25 14.06
N SER A 49 25.16 23.69 14.62
CA SER A 49 26.45 24.38 14.69
C SER A 49 26.91 24.82 13.28
N GLN A 50 27.40 26.05 13.18
CA GLN A 50 27.93 26.61 11.93
C GLN A 50 29.07 25.75 11.34
N GLU A 51 29.79 25.01 12.18
CA GLU A 51 30.84 24.07 11.74
C GLU A 51 30.26 22.91 10.92
N LEU A 52 29.14 22.32 11.37
CA LEU A 52 28.49 21.22 10.66
C LEU A 52 27.94 21.67 9.29
N LEU A 53 27.54 22.93 9.17
CA LEU A 53 27.07 23.50 7.90
C LEU A 53 28.20 23.75 6.90
N LYS A 54 29.44 23.99 7.38
CA LYS A 54 30.63 24.19 6.53
C LYS A 54 31.16 22.88 5.96
N LEU A 55 30.87 21.75 6.59
CA LEU A 55 31.33 20.44 6.15
C LEU A 55 30.52 19.97 4.93
N ARG A 56 31.15 20.05 3.75
CA ARG A 56 30.58 19.53 2.52
C ARG A 56 30.48 18.00 2.64
N ARG A 57 29.33 17.44 2.23
CA ARG A 57 29.01 15.98 2.19
C ARG A 57 28.55 15.35 3.52
N ILE A 58 28.41 16.10 4.61
CA ILE A 58 27.78 15.58 5.83
C ILE A 58 26.26 15.71 5.75
N LYS A 59 25.56 14.66 6.15
CA LYS A 59 24.11 14.65 6.29
C LYS A 59 23.76 14.68 7.78
N PRO A 60 23.30 15.82 8.32
CA PRO A 60 22.94 15.88 9.72
C PRO A 60 21.61 15.16 9.96
N PHE A 61 21.51 14.51 11.11
CA PHE A 61 20.30 13.86 11.58
C PHE A 61 19.90 14.44 12.94
N LEU A 62 18.60 14.50 13.17
CA LEU A 62 18.02 14.77 14.48
C LEU A 62 17.38 13.48 14.97
N SER A 63 17.75 13.05 16.18
CA SER A 63 17.10 11.91 16.81
C SER A 63 16.87 12.15 18.29
N THR A 64 15.69 11.75 18.75
CA THR A 64 15.39 11.59 20.18
C THR A 64 15.25 10.12 20.57
N MET A 65 15.40 9.22 19.60
CA MET A 65 15.38 7.76 19.81
C MET A 65 16.72 7.23 20.31
N HIS A 66 17.83 7.77 19.79
CA HIS A 66 19.19 7.36 20.16
C HIS A 66 19.76 8.39 21.13
N LYS A 67 20.17 7.94 22.32
CA LYS A 67 20.88 8.79 23.30
C LYS A 67 22.38 8.73 23.11
N ASP A 68 22.86 7.56 22.70
CA ASP A 68 24.26 7.30 22.40
C ASP A 68 24.48 7.31 20.89
N ALA A 69 25.74 7.37 20.47
CA ALA A 69 26.13 7.28 19.06
C ALA A 69 26.84 5.95 18.74
N PRO A 70 26.19 4.78 18.94
CA PRO A 70 26.80 3.51 18.63
C PRO A 70 27.06 3.41 17.12
N LEU A 71 28.23 2.88 16.79
CA LEU A 71 28.62 2.57 15.42
C LEU A 71 28.21 1.12 15.11
N SER A 72 27.76 0.89 13.89
CA SER A 72 27.47 -0.46 13.41
C SER A 72 28.75 -1.30 13.30
N THR A 73 28.63 -2.61 13.51
CA THR A 73 29.71 -3.59 13.28
C THR A 73 30.02 -3.85 11.80
N SER A 74 29.20 -3.34 10.86
CA SER A 74 29.41 -3.52 9.42
C SER A 74 30.54 -2.65 8.86
N GLU A 75 31.05 -3.03 7.69
CA GLU A 75 32.04 -2.26 6.94
C GLU A 75 31.61 -0.78 6.75
N GLY A 76 32.49 0.13 7.19
CA GLY A 76 32.28 1.57 7.10
C GLY A 76 31.77 2.25 8.38
N PHE A 77 31.60 1.51 9.49
CA PHE A 77 31.33 2.06 10.84
C PHE A 77 30.30 3.20 10.85
N LYS A 78 29.17 2.97 10.17
CA LYS A 78 28.13 3.98 10.06
C LYS A 78 27.35 4.05 11.39
N PRO A 79 26.93 5.25 11.84
CA PRO A 79 26.11 5.36 13.05
C PRO A 79 24.81 4.58 12.90
N GLU A 80 24.39 3.83 13.92
CA GLU A 80 23.17 3.00 13.88
C GLU A 80 21.94 3.79 13.43
N MET A 81 21.88 5.06 13.82
CA MET A 81 20.86 6.02 13.44
C MET A 81 20.57 6.08 11.93
N ILE A 82 21.59 5.94 11.08
CA ILE A 82 21.40 5.98 9.62
C ILE A 82 20.72 4.71 9.10
N PHE A 83 20.98 3.56 9.73
CA PHE A 83 20.31 2.30 9.40
C PHE A 83 18.85 2.38 9.79
N ASN A 84 18.59 2.77 11.04
CA ASN A 84 17.23 2.93 11.55
C ASN A 84 16.41 3.92 10.71
N TYR A 85 17.02 5.00 10.23
CA TYR A 85 16.37 5.93 9.29
C TYR A 85 16.11 5.29 7.93
N ASN A 86 17.09 4.59 7.35
CA ASN A 86 16.96 4.00 6.03
C ASN A 86 15.94 2.85 5.95
N LEU A 87 15.76 2.10 7.04
CA LEU A 87 14.78 1.01 7.13
C LEU A 87 13.33 1.48 6.99
N SER A 88 13.09 2.76 7.29
CA SER A 88 11.74 3.24 7.64
C SER A 88 11.35 4.51 6.88
N LYS A 89 12.32 5.28 6.34
CA LYS A 89 12.08 6.43 5.44
C LYS A 89 11.25 6.09 4.19
N GLY A 90 11.19 4.81 3.82
CA GLY A 90 10.45 4.33 2.65
C GLY A 90 8.96 4.11 2.89
N GLY A 91 8.47 4.17 4.14
CA GLY A 91 7.10 3.75 4.48
C GLY A 91 6.01 4.40 3.62
N VAL A 92 6.06 5.74 3.45
CA VAL A 92 5.06 6.49 2.66
C VAL A 92 5.30 6.33 1.15
N ASN A 93 6.55 6.25 0.72
CA ASN A 93 6.91 6.15 -0.70
C ASN A 93 6.63 4.76 -1.28
N ASN A 94 6.54 3.74 -0.43
CA ASN A 94 6.25 2.37 -0.82
C ASN A 94 4.75 2.07 -0.94
N ILE A 95 3.87 3.02 -0.61
CA ILE A 95 2.44 2.89 -0.89
C ILE A 95 2.28 3.02 -2.42
N PRO A 96 1.75 1.99 -3.10
CA PRO A 96 1.67 2.01 -4.55
C PRO A 96 0.57 2.97 -5.00
N TYR A 97 0.97 4.16 -5.43
CA TYR A 97 0.13 5.11 -6.18
C TYR A 97 0.02 4.71 -7.66
N THR A 98 -0.06 3.41 -7.95
CA THR A 98 -0.09 2.90 -9.34
C THR A 98 -1.40 3.21 -10.06
N TYR A 99 -2.42 3.64 -9.33
CA TYR A 99 -3.70 4.04 -9.87
C TYR A 99 -3.73 5.56 -9.99
N THR A 100 -4.17 6.04 -11.14
CA THR A 100 -4.16 7.45 -11.54
C THR A 100 -4.65 8.36 -10.41
N CYS A 101 -3.90 9.43 -10.13
CA CYS A 101 -4.14 10.40 -9.04
C CYS A 101 -5.53 11.07 -9.01
N GLN A 102 -6.45 10.69 -9.89
CA GLN A 102 -7.83 11.15 -9.93
C GLN A 102 -8.71 10.51 -8.84
N ARG A 103 -8.30 9.40 -8.20
CA ARG A 103 -9.12 8.67 -7.21
C ARG A 103 -8.37 8.28 -5.93
N MET A 104 -7.53 9.18 -5.41
CA MET A 104 -6.70 8.96 -4.22
C MET A 104 -7.43 8.31 -3.03
N LEU A 105 -8.68 8.68 -2.76
CA LEU A 105 -9.44 8.11 -1.65
C LEU A 105 -9.76 6.62 -1.85
N LEU A 106 -10.13 6.21 -3.08
CA LEU A 106 -10.40 4.81 -3.39
C LEU A 106 -9.13 3.98 -3.24
N ASP A 107 -8.00 4.48 -3.74
CA ASP A 107 -6.74 3.74 -3.73
C ASP A 107 -6.23 3.50 -2.29
N VAL A 108 -6.30 4.53 -1.44
CA VAL A 108 -5.93 4.41 -0.02
C VAL A 108 -6.86 3.44 0.70
N SER A 109 -8.17 3.57 0.51
CA SER A 109 -9.15 2.69 1.16
C SER A 109 -9.01 1.23 0.72
N ALA A 110 -8.78 0.99 -0.56
CA ALA A 110 -8.53 -0.33 -1.12
C ALA A 110 -7.25 -0.98 -0.56
N ASN A 111 -6.16 -0.21 -0.45
CA ASN A 111 -4.92 -0.73 0.11
C ASN A 111 -5.05 -1.01 1.61
N ASN A 112 -5.73 -0.15 2.37
CA ASN A 112 -5.99 -0.36 3.79
C ASN A 112 -6.87 -1.60 4.02
N GLY A 113 -7.94 -1.76 3.22
CA GLY A 113 -8.79 -2.95 3.26
C GLY A 113 -8.01 -4.23 2.95
N TYR A 114 -7.12 -4.19 1.95
CA TYR A 114 -6.24 -5.30 1.63
C TYR A 114 -5.30 -5.65 2.80
N LEU A 115 -4.65 -4.66 3.42
CA LEU A 115 -3.74 -4.89 4.55
C LEU A 115 -4.48 -5.56 5.72
N LEU A 116 -5.64 -5.00 6.12
CA LEU A 116 -6.49 -5.57 7.17
C LEU A 116 -6.95 -6.99 6.83
N TRP A 117 -7.36 -7.23 5.57
CA TRP A 117 -7.79 -8.55 5.13
C TRP A 117 -6.68 -9.59 5.25
N THR A 118 -5.46 -9.26 4.82
CA THR A 118 -4.32 -10.18 4.88
C THR A 118 -3.82 -10.44 6.30
N ASP A 119 -3.98 -9.46 7.20
CA ASP A 119 -3.63 -9.62 8.62
C ASP A 119 -4.61 -10.59 9.30
N CYS A 120 -5.91 -10.42 9.04
CA CYS A 120 -6.94 -11.34 9.52
C CYS A 120 -6.89 -12.73 8.84
N ASN A 121 -6.41 -12.80 7.59
CA ASN A 121 -6.42 -14.03 6.78
C ASN A 121 -5.04 -14.36 6.19
N PRO A 122 -4.03 -14.70 7.01
CA PRO A 122 -2.65 -14.85 6.55
C PRO A 122 -2.45 -16.00 5.56
N LYS A 123 -3.28 -17.05 5.63
CA LYS A 123 -3.22 -18.21 4.73
C LYS A 123 -3.89 -17.97 3.36
N TRP A 124 -4.69 -16.89 3.23
CA TRP A 124 -5.44 -16.62 2.00
C TRP A 124 -4.49 -16.26 0.86
N ASN A 125 -4.51 -17.06 -0.22
CA ASN A 125 -3.67 -16.89 -1.41
C ASN A 125 -2.16 -16.74 -1.13
N ALA A 126 -1.65 -17.30 -0.03
CA ALA A 126 -0.27 -17.07 0.45
C ALA A 126 0.84 -17.37 -0.58
N GLY A 127 0.63 -18.35 -1.47
CA GLY A 127 1.60 -18.69 -2.53
C GLY A 127 1.58 -17.77 -3.76
N LYS A 128 0.70 -16.77 -3.82
CA LYS A 128 0.54 -15.90 -5.00
C LYS A 128 1.25 -14.57 -4.79
N MET A 129 1.92 -14.06 -5.82
CA MET A 129 2.58 -12.75 -5.79
C MET A 129 1.62 -11.56 -6.00
N TYR A 130 0.47 -11.79 -6.65
CA TYR A 130 -0.49 -10.76 -7.05
C TYR A 130 -1.73 -10.68 -6.12
N ARG A 131 -1.56 -10.90 -4.81
CA ARG A 131 -2.65 -10.96 -3.82
C ARG A 131 -3.52 -9.71 -3.78
N ARG A 132 -2.93 -8.52 -3.91
CA ARG A 132 -3.69 -7.25 -3.92
C ARG A 132 -4.71 -7.21 -5.07
N ARG A 133 -4.30 -7.63 -6.27
CA ARG A 133 -5.19 -7.69 -7.44
C ARG A 133 -6.36 -8.64 -7.20
N LEU A 134 -6.09 -9.83 -6.64
CA LEU A 134 -7.15 -10.79 -6.31
C LEU A 134 -8.12 -10.26 -5.28
N HIS A 135 -7.63 -9.55 -4.27
CA HIS A 135 -8.47 -8.97 -3.24
C HIS A 135 -9.44 -7.95 -3.85
N LEU A 136 -8.93 -7.08 -4.74
CA LEU A 136 -9.77 -6.11 -5.45
C LEU A 136 -10.78 -6.78 -6.36
N GLU A 137 -10.37 -7.79 -7.14
CA GLU A 137 -11.30 -8.54 -7.99
C GLU A 137 -12.41 -9.24 -7.20
N GLU A 138 -12.09 -9.84 -6.05
CA GLU A 138 -13.08 -10.49 -5.18
C GLU A 138 -14.01 -9.46 -4.54
N LEU A 139 -13.48 -8.32 -4.08
CA LEU A 139 -14.25 -7.22 -3.50
C LEU A 139 -15.21 -6.61 -4.51
N GLU A 140 -14.73 -6.31 -5.72
CA GLU A 140 -15.55 -5.77 -6.81
C GLU A 140 -16.65 -6.75 -7.22
N LYS A 141 -16.32 -8.04 -7.41
CA LYS A 141 -17.33 -9.07 -7.73
C LYS A 141 -18.37 -9.17 -6.62
N GLY A 142 -17.96 -9.16 -5.36
CA GLY A 142 -18.87 -9.24 -4.21
C GLY A 142 -19.88 -8.09 -4.17
N GLN A 143 -19.44 -6.86 -4.46
CA GLN A 143 -20.30 -5.68 -4.45
C GLN A 143 -21.15 -5.52 -5.72
N LEU A 144 -20.57 -5.81 -6.90
CA LEU A 144 -21.23 -5.59 -8.18
C LEU A 144 -22.24 -6.70 -8.51
N THR A 145 -21.97 -7.95 -8.13
CA THR A 145 -22.87 -9.08 -8.45
C THR A 145 -24.31 -8.86 -7.99
N PRO A 146 -24.61 -8.47 -6.74
CA PRO A 146 -26.00 -8.19 -6.35
C PRO A 146 -26.59 -7.08 -7.24
N GLN A 147 -25.88 -5.97 -7.43
CA GLN A 147 -26.36 -4.85 -8.23
C GLN A 147 -26.66 -5.24 -9.68
N ILE A 148 -25.83 -6.08 -10.30
CA ILE A 148 -26.03 -6.61 -11.66
C ILE A 148 -27.28 -7.50 -11.72
N LEU A 149 -27.53 -8.31 -10.69
CA LEU A 149 -28.72 -9.16 -10.62
C LEU A 149 -30.02 -8.33 -10.54
N TRP A 150 -29.99 -7.19 -9.85
CA TRP A 150 -31.16 -6.30 -9.74
C TRP A 150 -31.43 -5.46 -11.00
N ARG A 151 -30.52 -5.45 -11.99
CA ARG A 151 -30.72 -4.69 -13.23
C ARG A 151 -31.82 -5.34 -14.08
N LYS A 152 -32.98 -4.68 -14.14
CA LYS A 152 -34.10 -5.02 -15.04
C LYS A 152 -33.92 -4.44 -16.44
N LEU A 153 -33.28 -3.27 -16.56
CA LEU A 153 -33.07 -2.59 -17.84
C LEU A 153 -31.65 -2.84 -18.35
N LEU A 154 -31.54 -3.37 -19.57
CA LEU A 154 -30.28 -3.66 -20.22
C LEU A 154 -29.81 -2.45 -21.04
N SER A 155 -28.52 -2.17 -20.98
CA SER A 155 -27.87 -1.13 -21.79
C SER A 155 -27.85 -1.52 -23.28
N GLN A 156 -27.79 -0.54 -24.17
CA GLN A 156 -27.78 -0.78 -25.63
C GLN A 156 -26.50 -1.48 -26.15
N ALA A 157 -25.40 -1.45 -25.38
CA ALA A 157 -24.13 -2.04 -25.82
C ALA A 157 -24.13 -3.59 -25.68
N LEU A 158 -23.99 -4.30 -26.80
CA LEU A 158 -24.00 -5.78 -26.89
C LEU A 158 -23.12 -6.48 -25.84
N MET A 159 -21.89 -6.00 -25.62
CA MET A 159 -20.95 -6.60 -24.66
C MET A 159 -21.44 -6.53 -23.21
N SER A 160 -22.10 -5.43 -22.86
CA SER A 160 -22.64 -5.22 -21.51
C SER A 160 -23.88 -6.10 -21.27
N VAL A 161 -24.72 -6.28 -22.30
CA VAL A 161 -25.89 -7.16 -22.25
C VAL A 161 -25.47 -8.60 -22.02
N HIS A 162 -24.53 -9.10 -22.84
CA HIS A 162 -24.03 -10.45 -22.73
C HIS A 162 -23.37 -10.72 -21.36
N PHE A 163 -22.65 -9.73 -20.80
CA PHE A 163 -22.08 -9.84 -19.47
C PHE A 163 -23.14 -9.94 -18.36
N VAL A 164 -24.16 -9.07 -18.38
CA VAL A 164 -25.27 -9.09 -17.39
C VAL A 164 -26.02 -10.42 -17.45
N GLN A 165 -26.37 -10.88 -18.65
CA GLN A 165 -27.06 -12.16 -18.85
C GLN A 165 -26.23 -13.34 -18.32
N LYS A 166 -24.91 -13.36 -18.59
CA LYS A 166 -23.99 -14.40 -18.08
C LYS A 166 -23.92 -14.45 -16.55
N VAL A 167 -23.99 -13.30 -15.89
CA VAL A 167 -23.99 -13.23 -14.41
C VAL A 167 -25.34 -13.66 -13.84
N GLN A 168 -26.45 -13.26 -14.47
CA GLN A 168 -27.80 -13.63 -14.08
C GLN A 168 -28.07 -15.14 -14.25
N SER A 169 -27.66 -15.73 -15.37
CA SER A 169 -27.84 -17.17 -15.65
C SER A 169 -27.02 -18.07 -14.73
N LYS A 170 -25.79 -17.66 -14.36
CA LYS A 170 -24.96 -18.41 -13.40
C LYS A 170 -25.63 -18.58 -12.03
N LYS A 171 -26.45 -17.61 -11.58
CA LYS A 171 -27.16 -17.73 -10.30
C LYS A 171 -28.31 -18.73 -10.39
N GLN A 172 -29.07 -18.73 -11.48
CA GLN A 172 -30.18 -19.68 -11.69
C GLN A 172 -29.68 -21.13 -11.72
N GLY A 173 -28.55 -21.41 -12.36
CA GLY A 173 -27.95 -22.75 -12.38
C GLY A 173 -27.33 -23.24 -11.05
N THR A 174 -27.12 -22.35 -10.07
CA THR A 174 -26.57 -22.74 -8.75
C THR A 174 -27.68 -23.16 -7.76
N SER A 175 -28.92 -22.72 -8.01
CA SER A 175 -30.11 -23.19 -7.27
C SER A 175 -30.64 -24.54 -7.74
N GLU A 176 -30.22 -25.03 -8.91
CA GLU A 176 -30.70 -26.30 -9.49
C GLU A 176 -29.74 -27.49 -9.27
N SER A 177 -28.53 -27.28 -8.75
CA SER A 177 -27.50 -28.34 -8.66
C SER A 177 -27.41 -29.08 -7.32
N THR A 178 -28.38 -28.94 -6.40
CA THR A 178 -28.43 -29.79 -5.18
C THR A 178 -29.26 -31.06 -5.34
N VAL A 179 -29.73 -31.39 -6.55
CA VAL A 179 -30.39 -32.69 -6.80
C VAL A 179 -29.75 -33.36 -8.01
N GLN A 180 -29.01 -34.45 -7.75
CA GLN A 180 -28.52 -35.47 -8.70
C GLN A 180 -27.37 -35.01 -9.64
N ALA A 181 -26.33 -35.77 -9.96
CA ALA A 181 -25.87 -37.11 -9.60
C ALA A 181 -24.39 -37.23 -10.02
N ALA A 182 -23.72 -38.25 -9.49
CA ALA A 182 -22.42 -38.72 -9.93
C ALA A 182 -22.40 -39.21 -11.39
N SER A 183 -21.24 -39.07 -12.05
CA SER A 183 -20.56 -40.07 -12.91
C SER A 183 -19.96 -39.53 -14.22
N ASN A 184 -18.68 -39.90 -14.41
CA ASN A 184 -17.90 -40.08 -15.64
C ASN A 184 -17.22 -38.90 -16.40
N LYS A 185 -15.91 -38.80 -16.10
CA LYS A 185 -14.69 -38.90 -16.96
C LYS A 185 -14.60 -38.19 -18.34
N ASN A 186 -13.51 -37.42 -18.42
CA ASN A 186 -12.55 -37.16 -19.51
C ASN A 186 -12.78 -36.03 -20.55
N VAL A 187 -11.79 -35.11 -20.51
CA VAL A 187 -11.43 -33.90 -21.30
C VAL A 187 -11.15 -34.21 -22.79
N PRO A 188 -11.08 -33.21 -23.72
CA PRO A 188 -9.86 -32.39 -23.86
C PRO A 188 -10.06 -30.89 -24.22
N GLY A 189 -9.20 -30.05 -23.64
CA GLY A 189 -8.51 -28.93 -24.29
C GLY A 189 -9.30 -27.77 -24.92
N ALA A 190 -9.34 -26.63 -24.23
CA ALA A 190 -9.33 -25.31 -24.88
C ALA A 190 -8.60 -24.30 -23.98
N ASN A 191 -7.27 -24.23 -24.17
CA ASN A 191 -6.47 -23.08 -23.79
C ASN A 191 -6.98 -21.85 -24.56
N TYR A 192 -7.28 -20.74 -23.89
CA TYR A 192 -6.88 -19.41 -24.38
C TYR A 192 -6.71 -18.46 -23.19
N ALA A 193 -5.44 -18.23 -22.86
CA ALA A 193 -4.98 -17.04 -22.17
C ALA A 193 -5.29 -15.82 -23.04
N MET A 194 -5.91 -14.77 -22.48
CA MET A 194 -5.98 -13.45 -23.09
C MET A 194 -5.15 -12.48 -22.24
N LEU A 195 -3.83 -12.61 -22.35
CA LEU A 195 -2.89 -11.53 -22.05
C LEU A 195 -2.80 -10.67 -23.31
N GLN A 196 -3.41 -9.48 -23.31
CA GLN A 196 -3.19 -8.51 -24.38
C GLN A 196 -1.88 -7.76 -24.09
N THR A 197 -0.78 -8.23 -24.67
CA THR A 197 0.42 -7.43 -24.89
C THR A 197 0.21 -6.55 -26.12
N ILE A 198 0.11 -5.24 -25.91
CA ILE A 198 0.15 -4.23 -26.98
C ILE A 198 1.62 -4.03 -27.37
N THR A 199 2.01 -4.53 -28.53
CA THR A 199 3.28 -4.19 -29.18
C THR A 199 3.13 -2.80 -29.83
N ARG A 200 4.00 -1.87 -29.44
CA ARG A 200 4.17 -0.57 -30.10
C ARG A 200 4.91 -0.79 -31.43
N GLN A 201 4.36 -0.29 -32.54
CA GLN A 201 5.09 -0.17 -33.80
C GLN A 201 6.14 0.96 -33.71
N PRO A 202 7.32 0.81 -34.31
CA PRO A 202 8.27 1.90 -34.45
C PRO A 202 7.79 2.89 -35.52
N ALA A 203 7.93 4.19 -35.22
CA ALA A 203 7.75 5.25 -36.19
C ALA A 203 8.95 5.29 -37.16
N VAL A 204 8.65 5.65 -38.40
CA VAL A 204 9.55 5.87 -39.54
C VAL A 204 10.70 6.82 -39.20
#